data_AF-A0A3M0WU69-F1
#
_entry.id   AF-A0A3M0WU69-F1
#
_cell.length_a   1.000
_cell.length_b   1.000
_cell.length_c   1.000
_cell.angle_alpha   90.00
_cell.angle_beta   90.00
_cell.angle_gamma   90.00
#
_symmetry.space_group_name_H-M   'P 1'
#
loop_
_entity.id
_entity.type
_entity.pdbx_description
1 polymer ?
#
loop_
_entity_poly.entity_id
_entity_poly.type
_entity_poly.pdbx_seq_one_letter_code
_entity_poly.pdbx_strand_id
1 'polypeptide(L)'
;MFNIQRIIITQFVKEIKAAYQETYSLVEPQIGHILEWSGQLALENIANSDALYHNVEHTIMVTMVGQAILKGKHLREGGITPQDWLHFTLALLCHDIGYVKGVCRGDKLRENMFATGQGEELVFLPSTGTDAALTPYHVDRSKLFVQERFGS
;
A
#
# COMPACT_ATOMS: atom_id res chain seq x y z
N MET A 1 -7.08 -6.37 24.20
CA MET A 1 -8.18 -6.62 23.26
C MET A 1 -7.62 -7.32 22.03
N PHE A 2 -8.25 -8.40 21.56
CA PHE A 2 -7.79 -9.17 20.40
C PHE A 2 -8.11 -8.40 19.11
N ASN A 3 -7.12 -8.17 18.25
CA ASN A 3 -7.27 -7.49 16.96
C ASN A 3 -6.62 -8.36 15.86
N ILE A 4 -7.45 -8.96 15.01
CA ILE A 4 -7.01 -9.89 13.96
C ILE A 4 -6.17 -9.17 12.90
N GLN A 5 -6.59 -7.99 12.45
CA GLN A 5 -5.86 -7.19 11.45
C GLN A 5 -4.44 -6.92 11.93
N ARG A 6 -4.26 -6.51 13.20
CA ARG A 6 -2.93 -6.28 13.77
C ARG A 6 -2.04 -7.52 13.73
N ILE A 7 -2.59 -8.70 14.02
CA ILE A 7 -1.84 -9.96 14.00
C ILE A 7 -1.39 -10.28 12.56
N ILE A 8 -2.31 -10.19 11.61
CA ILE A 8 -2.04 -10.46 10.19
C ILE A 8 -1.00 -9.48 9.63
N ILE A 9 -1.16 -8.18 9.87
CA ILE A 9 -0.22 -7.14 9.45
C ILE A 9 1.16 -7.42 10.04
N THR A 10 1.25 -7.67 11.36
CA THR A 10 2.52 -7.92 12.06
C THR A 10 3.25 -9.15 11.50
N GLN A 11 2.51 -10.18 11.09
CA GLN A 11 3.10 -11.36 10.48
C GLN A 11 3.59 -11.07 9.06
N PHE A 12 2.76 -10.44 8.24
CA PHE A 12 3.10 -10.12 6.86
C PHE A 12 4.30 -9.17 6.73
N VAL A 13 4.43 -8.14 7.58
CA VAL A 13 5.60 -7.23 7.51
C VAL A 13 6.92 -7.94 7.81
N LYS A 14 6.90 -9.03 8.58
CA LYS A 14 8.08 -9.89 8.78
C LYS A 14 8.37 -10.72 7.53
N GLU A 15 7.34 -11.21 6.84
CA GLU A 15 7.48 -12.00 5.61
C GLU A 15 8.08 -11.17 4.48
N ILE A 16 7.62 -9.94 4.24
CA ILE A 16 8.20 -9.08 3.18
C ILE A 16 9.67 -8.75 3.44
N LYS A 17 10.06 -8.58 4.72
CA LYS A 17 11.43 -8.33 5.13
C LYS A 17 12.31 -9.57 4.97
N ALA A 18 11.80 -10.73 5.38
CA ALA A 18 12.48 -12.01 5.19
C ALA A 18 12.69 -12.30 3.70
N ALA A 19 11.69 -12.06 2.85
CA ALA A 19 11.80 -12.24 1.40
C ALA A 19 12.91 -11.38 0.78
N TYR A 20 13.06 -10.14 1.24
CA TYR A 20 14.18 -9.28 0.84
C TYR A 20 15.53 -9.85 1.29
N GLN A 21 15.65 -10.23 2.57
CA GLN A 21 16.88 -10.81 3.13
C GLN A 21 17.28 -12.12 2.46
N GLU A 22 16.33 -12.98 2.10
CA GLU A 22 16.61 -14.20 1.35
C GLU A 22 17.15 -13.92 -0.07
N THR A 23 16.63 -12.87 -0.71
CA THR A 23 16.97 -12.55 -2.10
C THR A 23 18.32 -11.82 -2.20
N TYR A 24 18.60 -10.91 -1.27
CA TYR A 24 19.75 -10.00 -1.34
C TYR A 24 20.75 -10.16 -0.19
N SER A 25 20.47 -11.02 0.79
CA SER A 25 21.34 -11.29 1.94
C SER A 25 21.73 -10.01 2.69
N LEU A 26 22.99 -9.57 2.57
CA LEU A 26 23.52 -8.39 3.26
C LEU A 26 23.62 -7.17 2.34
N VAL A 27 23.12 -7.24 1.11
CA VAL A 27 23.09 -6.08 0.20
C VAL A 27 21.98 -5.13 0.68
N GLU A 28 22.37 -3.90 1.02
CA GLU A 28 21.45 -2.83 1.47
C GLU A 28 20.43 -3.27 2.52
N PRO A 29 20.87 -3.77 3.69
CA PRO A 29 19.99 -4.37 4.70
C PRO A 29 18.94 -3.39 5.24
N GLN A 30 19.17 -2.09 5.13
CA GLN A 30 18.21 -1.05 5.50
C GLN A 30 16.89 -1.13 4.69
N ILE A 31 16.91 -1.67 3.46
CA ILE A 31 15.71 -1.80 2.63
C ILE A 31 14.69 -2.73 3.28
N GLY A 32 15.13 -3.84 3.90
CA GLY A 32 14.22 -4.72 4.63
C GLY A 32 13.47 -4.01 5.76
N HIS A 33 14.12 -3.06 6.44
CA HIS A 33 13.49 -2.25 7.49
C HIS A 33 12.54 -1.19 6.91
N ILE A 34 12.89 -0.58 5.78
CA ILE A 34 12.01 0.36 5.06
C ILE A 34 10.74 -0.36 4.63
N LEU A 35 10.85 -1.59 4.09
CA LEU A 35 9.70 -2.40 3.69
C LEU A 35 8.81 -2.76 4.88
N GLU A 36 9.40 -3.22 5.99
CA GLU A 36 8.67 -3.54 7.22
C GLU A 36 7.86 -2.33 7.73
N TRP A 37 8.49 -1.16 7.84
CA TRP A 37 7.82 0.06 8.29
C TRP A 37 6.76 0.54 7.29
N SER A 38 7.06 0.50 5.98
CA SER A 38 6.11 0.94 4.94
C SER A 38 4.90 0.01 4.84
N GLY A 39 5.10 -1.30 5.03
CA GLY A 39 4.01 -2.28 5.10
C GLY A 39 3.10 -2.04 6.30
N GLN A 40 3.67 -1.72 7.46
CA GLN A 40 2.87 -1.34 8.63
C GLN A 40 2.04 -0.09 8.34
N LEU A 41 2.68 0.97 7.83
CA LEU A 41 2.02 2.22 7.50
C LEU A 41 0.87 2.01 6.51
N ALA A 42 1.13 1.32 5.40
CA ALA A 42 0.13 1.14 4.35
C ALA A 42 -1.06 0.32 4.85
N LEU A 43 -0.80 -0.82 5.49
CA LEU A 43 -1.86 -1.73 5.92
C LEU A 43 -2.66 -1.21 7.11
N GLU A 44 -2.04 -0.45 8.02
CA GLU A 44 -2.79 0.22 9.10
C GLU A 44 -3.73 1.31 8.56
N ASN A 45 -3.36 2.00 7.47
CA ASN A 45 -4.28 2.92 6.81
C ASN A 45 -5.41 2.17 6.10
N ILE A 46 -5.09 1.14 5.32
CA ILE A 46 -6.07 0.30 4.60
C ILE A 46 -7.04 -0.39 5.55
N ALA A 47 -6.60 -0.76 6.76
CA ALA A 47 -7.45 -1.33 7.80
C ALA A 47 -8.62 -0.43 8.24
N ASN A 48 -8.56 0.88 7.97
CA ASN A 48 -9.66 1.82 8.24
C ASN A 48 -10.72 1.87 7.13
N SER A 49 -10.50 1.18 6.01
CA SER A 49 -11.46 1.18 4.91
C SER A 49 -12.69 0.33 5.21
N ASP A 50 -13.85 0.76 4.70
CA ASP A 50 -15.08 -0.03 4.67
C ASP A 50 -15.29 -0.74 3.30
N ALA A 51 -14.28 -0.75 2.42
CA ALA A 51 -14.28 -1.54 1.19
C ALA A 51 -14.20 -3.05 1.50
N LEU A 52 -15.16 -3.83 1.01
CA LEU A 52 -15.26 -5.25 1.36
C LEU A 52 -14.16 -6.13 0.75
N TYR A 53 -13.66 -5.77 -0.44
CA TYR A 53 -12.65 -6.55 -1.16
C TYR A 53 -11.27 -5.89 -1.19
N HIS A 54 -11.20 -4.60 -1.49
CA HIS A 54 -9.95 -3.81 -1.54
C HIS A 54 -9.46 -3.47 -0.12
N ASN A 55 -9.11 -4.52 0.63
CA ASN A 55 -8.81 -4.49 2.06
C ASN A 55 -7.37 -4.95 2.36
N VAL A 56 -7.09 -5.17 3.66
CA VAL A 56 -5.77 -5.59 4.16
C VAL A 56 -5.36 -6.92 3.52
N GLU A 57 -6.25 -7.91 3.53
CA GLU A 57 -5.99 -9.24 2.98
C GLU A 57 -5.71 -9.20 1.48
N HIS A 58 -6.48 -8.41 0.72
CA HIS A 58 -6.24 -8.21 -0.71
C HIS A 58 -4.85 -7.62 -0.97
N THR A 59 -4.51 -6.56 -0.25
CA THR A 59 -3.20 -5.88 -0.41
C THR A 59 -2.04 -6.81 -0.07
N ILE A 60 -2.19 -7.63 0.98
CA ILE A 60 -1.23 -8.68 1.34
C ILE A 60 -1.08 -9.69 0.20
N MET A 61 -2.18 -10.23 -0.31
CA MET A 61 -2.15 -11.24 -1.39
C MET A 61 -1.47 -10.69 -2.65
N VAL A 62 -1.84 -9.48 -3.08
CA VAL A 62 -1.23 -8.81 -4.24
C VAL A 62 0.26 -8.60 -4.02
N THR A 63 0.67 -8.14 -2.84
CA THR A 63 2.08 -7.90 -2.53
C THR A 63 2.89 -9.19 -2.51
N MET A 64 2.38 -10.26 -1.89
CA MET A 64 3.05 -11.57 -1.84
C MET A 64 3.21 -12.19 -3.22
N VAL A 65 2.15 -12.17 -4.04
CA VAL A 65 2.21 -12.67 -5.43
C VAL A 65 3.19 -11.84 -6.25
N GLY A 66 3.18 -10.51 -6.08
CA GLY A 66 4.13 -9.63 -6.75
C GLY A 66 5.58 -9.93 -6.38
N GLN A 67 5.90 -10.13 -5.09
CA GLN A 67 7.25 -10.53 -4.67
C GLN A 67 7.66 -11.88 -5.26
N ALA A 68 6.73 -12.85 -5.34
CA ALA A 68 7.01 -14.14 -5.98
C ALA A 68 7.31 -13.98 -7.48
N ILE A 69 6.56 -13.13 -8.20
CA ILE A 69 6.80 -12.82 -9.62
C ILE A 69 8.17 -12.14 -9.79
N LEU A 70 8.47 -11.13 -8.97
CA LEU A 70 9.71 -10.36 -9.07
C LEU A 70 10.93 -11.23 -8.74
N LYS A 71 10.83 -12.08 -7.71
CA LYS A 71 11.86 -13.08 -7.37
C LYS A 71 12.06 -14.06 -8.52
N GLY A 72 10.99 -14.57 -9.12
CA GLY A 72 11.06 -15.46 -10.28
C GLY A 72 11.74 -14.80 -11.48
N LYS A 73 11.42 -13.52 -11.76
CA LYS A 73 12.09 -12.74 -12.80
C LYS A 73 13.58 -12.56 -12.49
N HIS A 74 13.94 -12.18 -11.27
CA HIS A 74 15.34 -12.03 -10.86
C HIS A 74 16.12 -13.35 -11.01
N LEU A 75 15.55 -14.48 -10.62
CA LEU A 75 16.19 -15.79 -10.75
C LEU A 75 16.34 -16.23 -12.22
N ARG A 76 15.37 -15.91 -13.06
CA ARG A 76 15.36 -16.32 -14.48
C ARG A 76 16.21 -15.43 -15.37
N GLU A 77 16.15 -14.12 -15.15
CA GLU A 77 16.68 -13.10 -16.06
C GLU A 77 17.78 -12.23 -15.42
N GLY A 78 17.91 -12.25 -14.09
CA GLY A 78 18.82 -11.36 -13.36
C GLY A 78 18.35 -9.90 -13.35
N GLY A 79 19.25 -9.00 -12.97
CA GLY A 79 19.10 -7.56 -13.18
C GLY A 79 18.16 -6.79 -12.24
N ILE A 80 17.33 -7.45 -11.44
CA ILE A 80 16.51 -6.75 -10.43
C ILE A 80 17.38 -6.29 -9.27
N THR A 81 17.57 -4.98 -9.14
CA THR A 81 18.34 -4.36 -8.07
C THR A 81 17.56 -4.31 -6.75
N PRO A 82 18.22 -4.12 -5.60
CA PRO A 82 17.54 -3.83 -4.34
C PRO A 82 16.55 -2.66 -4.41
N GLN A 83 16.88 -1.61 -5.18
CA GLN A 83 16.01 -0.45 -5.41
C GLN A 83 14.78 -0.81 -6.23
N ASP A 84 14.93 -1.63 -7.29
CA ASP A 84 13.78 -2.13 -8.05
C ASP A 84 12.83 -2.93 -7.16
N TRP A 85 13.38 -3.79 -6.29
CA TRP A 85 12.59 -4.55 -5.32
C TRP A 85 11.86 -3.64 -4.33
N LEU A 86 12.55 -2.63 -3.80
CA LEU A 86 11.97 -1.64 -2.91
C LEU A 86 10.81 -0.89 -3.59
N HIS A 87 11.06 -0.27 -4.74
CA HIS A 87 10.06 0.53 -5.44
C HIS A 87 8.86 -0.30 -5.86
N PHE A 88 9.08 -1.52 -6.37
CA PHE A 88 8.00 -2.40 -6.76
C PHE A 88 7.18 -2.85 -5.55
N THR A 89 7.81 -3.26 -4.45
CA THR A 89 7.08 -3.67 -3.24
C THR A 89 6.29 -2.51 -2.64
N LEU A 90 6.85 -1.30 -2.60
CA LEU A 90 6.14 -0.10 -2.14
C LEU A 90 4.93 0.24 -3.02
N ALA A 91 5.05 0.08 -4.34
CA ALA A 91 3.94 0.29 -5.25
C ALA A 91 2.80 -0.70 -4.97
N LEU A 92 3.10 -1.97 -4.70
CA LEU A 92 2.08 -2.97 -4.34
C LEU A 92 1.46 -2.71 -2.97
N LEU A 93 2.24 -2.33 -1.97
CA LEU A 93 1.72 -1.98 -0.65
C LEU A 93 0.75 -0.79 -0.70
N CYS A 94 1.02 0.17 -1.58
CA CYS A 94 0.23 1.40 -1.69
C CYS A 94 -0.83 1.37 -2.81
N HIS A 95 -0.95 0.32 -3.62
CA HIS A 95 -1.77 0.40 -4.84
C HIS A 95 -3.24 0.75 -4.56
N ASP A 96 -3.79 0.17 -3.49
CA ASP A 96 -5.19 0.34 -3.09
C ASP A 96 -5.40 1.31 -1.91
N ILE A 97 -4.35 1.96 -1.41
CA ILE A 97 -4.50 2.88 -0.27
C ILE A 97 -5.42 4.07 -0.60
N GLY A 98 -5.50 4.45 -1.87
CA GLY A 98 -6.39 5.48 -2.38
C GLY A 98 -7.88 5.16 -2.27
N TYR A 99 -8.27 3.92 -1.93
CA TYR A 99 -9.66 3.63 -1.56
C TYR A 99 -10.05 4.25 -0.22
N VAL A 100 -9.11 4.40 0.71
CA VAL A 100 -9.40 4.83 2.08
C VAL A 100 -9.90 6.28 2.08
N LYS A 101 -11.11 6.52 2.58
CA LYS A 101 -11.59 7.89 2.83
C LYS A 101 -10.80 8.54 3.97
N GLY A 102 -10.37 9.79 3.78
CA GLY A 102 -9.59 10.54 4.77
C GLY A 102 -8.09 10.30 4.69
N VAL A 103 -7.62 9.53 3.71
CA VAL A 103 -6.20 9.18 3.57
C VAL A 103 -5.38 10.29 2.91
N CYS A 104 -6.00 11.06 2.01
CA CYS A 104 -5.38 12.20 1.35
C CYS A 104 -5.66 13.49 2.16
N ARG A 105 -4.69 14.40 2.25
CA ARG A 105 -4.84 15.65 3.02
C ARG A 105 -5.99 16.53 2.55
N GLY A 106 -6.33 16.45 1.26
CA GLY A 106 -7.44 17.18 0.65
C GLY A 106 -8.84 16.63 0.97
N ASP A 107 -8.96 15.46 1.61
CA ASP A 107 -10.26 14.89 1.94
C ASP A 107 -10.99 15.71 3.02
N LYS A 108 -12.25 16.03 2.76
CA LYS A 108 -13.15 16.79 3.66
C LYS A 108 -14.27 15.89 4.16
N LEU A 109 -13.98 15.06 5.16
CA LEU A 109 -14.92 14.05 5.65
C LEU A 109 -16.28 14.61 6.08
N ARG A 110 -16.33 15.82 6.69
CA ARG A 110 -17.59 16.44 7.13
C ARG A 110 -18.48 16.89 5.98
N GLU A 111 -17.90 17.17 4.83
CA GLU A 111 -18.59 17.63 3.62
C GLU A 111 -18.85 16.48 2.64
N ASN A 112 -18.38 15.26 2.96
CA ASN A 112 -18.42 14.12 2.05
C ASN A 112 -17.74 14.40 0.68
N MET A 113 -16.70 15.22 0.70
CA MET A 113 -15.91 15.57 -0.48
C MET A 113 -14.51 14.95 -0.35
N PHE A 114 -14.06 14.25 -1.38
CA PHE A 114 -12.82 13.47 -1.36
C PHE A 114 -11.93 13.85 -2.54
N ALA A 115 -10.63 13.97 -2.33
CA ALA A 115 -9.67 14.30 -3.39
C ALA A 115 -9.71 13.26 -4.51
N THR A 116 -9.68 13.67 -5.77
CA THR A 116 -9.58 12.71 -6.89
C THR A 116 -8.15 12.20 -7.08
N GLY A 117 -7.17 12.84 -6.43
CA GLY A 117 -5.74 12.64 -6.69
C GLY A 117 -5.20 13.48 -7.85
N GLN A 118 -6.07 14.23 -8.54
CA GLN A 118 -5.69 15.09 -9.67
C GLN A 118 -5.91 16.56 -9.31
N GLY A 119 -4.83 17.31 -9.17
CA GLY A 119 -4.88 18.72 -8.79
C GLY A 119 -5.61 18.94 -7.45
N GLU A 120 -6.49 19.94 -7.41
CA GLU A 120 -7.34 20.26 -6.25
C GLU A 120 -8.77 19.74 -6.41
N GLU A 121 -9.00 18.84 -7.38
CA GLU A 121 -10.35 18.34 -7.66
C GLU A 121 -10.87 17.44 -6.53
N LEU A 122 -12.15 17.63 -6.23
CA LEU A 122 -12.87 16.86 -5.21
C LEU A 122 -14.10 16.17 -5.83
N VAL A 123 -14.38 14.95 -5.40
CA VAL A 123 -15.59 14.21 -5.73
C VAL A 123 -16.49 14.10 -4.50
N PHE A 124 -17.79 14.32 -4.69
CA PHE A 124 -18.79 14.05 -3.65
C PHE A 124 -19.13 12.56 -3.61
N LEU A 125 -19.14 11.96 -2.42
CA LEU A 125 -19.65 10.61 -2.21
C LEU A 125 -20.73 10.60 -1.13
N PRO A 126 -21.94 10.06 -1.38
CA PRO A 126 -22.96 9.95 -0.34
C PRO A 126 -22.42 9.25 0.91
N SER A 127 -22.87 9.65 2.10
CA SER A 127 -22.48 9.01 3.37
C SER A 127 -22.88 7.54 3.48
N THR A 128 -23.76 7.07 2.59
CA THR A 128 -24.17 5.66 2.46
C THR A 128 -23.26 4.84 1.54
N GLY A 129 -22.36 5.49 0.80
CA GLY A 129 -21.42 4.83 -0.10
C GLY A 129 -20.16 4.36 0.63
N THR A 130 -19.72 3.14 0.34
CA THR A 130 -18.45 2.63 0.85
C THR A 130 -17.28 3.25 0.09
N ASP A 131 -16.07 3.07 0.61
CA ASP A 131 -14.78 3.45 0.04
C ASP A 131 -14.60 2.89 -1.37
N ALA A 132 -15.24 1.77 -1.69
CA ALA A 132 -15.26 1.20 -3.04
C ALA A 132 -15.78 2.19 -4.11
N ALA A 133 -16.58 3.20 -3.74
CA ALA A 133 -17.02 4.25 -4.65
C ALA A 133 -15.85 5.12 -5.18
N LEU A 134 -14.68 5.08 -4.54
CA LEU A 134 -13.45 5.72 -5.00
C LEU A 134 -12.70 4.92 -6.07
N THR A 135 -13.22 3.79 -6.56
CA THR A 135 -12.61 2.99 -7.65
C THR A 135 -12.13 3.84 -8.83
N PRO A 136 -12.87 4.84 -9.35
CA PRO A 136 -12.37 5.64 -10.47
C PRO A 136 -11.12 6.48 -10.16
N TYR A 137 -10.84 6.71 -8.88
CA TYR A 137 -9.82 7.67 -8.41
C TYR A 137 -8.70 7.01 -7.60
N HIS A 138 -8.86 5.74 -7.17
CA HIS A 138 -7.96 5.11 -6.21
C HIS A 138 -6.49 5.14 -6.65
N VAL A 139 -6.18 4.93 -7.93
CA VAL A 139 -4.79 4.97 -8.42
C VAL A 139 -4.15 6.35 -8.23
N ASP A 140 -4.84 7.42 -8.61
CA ASP A 140 -4.29 8.78 -8.48
C ASP A 140 -4.29 9.23 -7.03
N ARG A 141 -5.29 8.84 -6.24
CA ARG A 141 -5.30 9.01 -4.78
C ARG A 141 -4.14 8.29 -4.10
N SER A 142 -3.80 7.06 -4.52
CA SER A 142 -2.66 6.30 -4.02
C SER A 142 -1.34 7.01 -4.33
N LYS A 143 -1.18 7.55 -5.54
CA LYS A 143 -0.01 8.37 -5.90
C LYS A 143 0.07 9.64 -5.05
N LEU A 144 -1.06 10.34 -4.88
CA LEU A 144 -1.14 11.53 -4.06
C LEU A 144 -0.75 11.23 -2.61
N PHE A 145 -1.25 10.14 -2.02
CA PHE A 145 -0.85 9.71 -0.68
C PHE A 145 0.66 9.51 -0.56
N VAL A 146 1.27 8.81 -1.53
CA VAL A 146 2.72 8.59 -1.55
C VAL A 146 3.47 9.92 -1.64
N GLN A 147 3.02 10.85 -2.47
CA GLN A 147 3.61 12.20 -2.58
C GLN A 147 3.44 13.01 -1.28
N GLU A 148 2.26 12.99 -0.66
CA GLU A 148 2.01 13.71 0.60
C GLU A 148 2.80 13.14 1.78
N ARG A 149 3.15 11.85 1.74
CA ARG A 149 3.84 11.17 2.83
C ARG A 149 5.36 11.14 2.67
N PHE A 150 5.83 11.02 1.43
CA PHE A 150 7.25 10.80 1.08
C PHE A 150 7.83 11.83 0.12
N GLY A 151 6.98 12.66 -0.51
CA GLY A 151 7.41 13.77 -1.33
C GLY A 151 8.11 14.85 -0.50
N SER A 152 9.17 15.41 -1.07
CA SER A 152 9.98 16.48 -0.47
C SER A 152 9.30 17.84 -0.57
#